data_AF-A0A355FPE7-F1
#
_entry.id   AF-A0A355FPE7-F1
#
_cell.length_a   1.000
_cell.length_b   1.000
_cell.length_c   1.000
_cell.angle_alpha   90.00
_cell.angle_beta   90.00
_cell.angle_gamma   90.00
#
_symmetry.space_group_name_H-M   'P 1'
#
loop_
_entity.id
_entity.type
_entity.pdbx_description
1 polymer ?
#
loop_
_entity_poly.entity_id
_entity_poly.type
_entity_poly.pdbx_seq_one_letter_code
_entity_poly.pdbx_strand_id
1 'polypeptide(L)'
;ELVYGRVTGVRTYSGQSYLMLDSGREIQSDQILSVMDDRGLEQYLNGVCGRKALVKVYNEIGEIVNFKEILVTGYQLKNGEPYLLYLNGEKEEEIPLGDVWGFV
;
A
#
# COMPACT_ATOMS: atom_id res chain seq x y z
N GLU A 1 -10.23 0.38 4.97
CA GLU A 1 -8.77 0.20 4.85
C GLU A 1 -8.47 -0.31 3.45
N LEU A 2 -7.54 0.30 2.72
CA LEU A 2 -7.02 -0.28 1.49
C LEU A 2 -5.86 -1.22 1.87
N VAL A 3 -5.93 -2.46 1.39
CA VAL A 3 -4.87 -3.45 1.60
C VAL A 3 -4.14 -3.65 0.28
N TYR A 4 -2.84 -3.37 0.29
CA TYR A 4 -1.95 -3.62 -0.84
C TYR A 4 -1.04 -4.79 -0.50
N GLY A 5 -0.78 -5.64 -1.49
CA GLY A 5 0.16 -6.73 -1.36
C GLY A 5 0.28 -7.50 -2.67
N ARG A 6 1.40 -8.20 -2.83
CA ARG A 6 1.60 -9.07 -3.99
C ARG A 6 0.88 -10.38 -3.77
N VAL A 7 0.12 -10.81 -4.77
CA VAL A 7 -0.53 -12.14 -4.72
C VAL A 7 0.54 -13.22 -4.85
N THR A 8 0.64 -14.08 -3.84
CA THR A 8 1.56 -15.22 -3.79
C THR A 8 0.86 -16.55 -4.04
N GLY A 9 -0.46 -16.61 -3.88
CA GLY A 9 -1.24 -17.83 -4.11
C GLY A 9 -2.73 -17.58 -4.18
N VAL A 10 -3.44 -18.61 -4.64
CA VAL A 10 -4.90 -18.64 -4.70
C VAL A 10 -5.38 -19.89 -3.98
N ARG A 11 -6.37 -19.72 -3.10
CA ARG A 11 -7.02 -20.82 -2.38
C ARG A 11 -8.52 -20.75 -2.62
N THR A 12 -9.14 -21.89 -2.86
CA THR A 12 -10.60 -21.99 -2.92
C THR A 12 -11.10 -22.79 -1.72
N TYR A 13 -12.01 -22.21 -0.96
CA TYR A 13 -12.63 -22.84 0.20
C TYR A 13 -14.13 -22.57 0.20
N SER A 14 -14.95 -23.61 0.33
CA SER A 14 -16.42 -23.50 0.36
C SER A 14 -17.02 -22.71 -0.82
N GLY A 15 -16.44 -22.84 -2.01
CA GLY A 15 -16.89 -22.14 -3.21
C GLY A 15 -16.46 -20.68 -3.32
N GLN A 16 -15.69 -20.17 -2.36
CA GLN A 16 -15.15 -18.81 -2.38
C GLN A 16 -13.64 -18.85 -2.62
N SER A 17 -13.17 -17.98 -3.53
CA SER A 17 -11.75 -17.83 -3.83
C SER A 17 -11.13 -16.73 -2.99
N TYR A 18 -9.98 -17.06 -2.41
CA TYR A 18 -9.15 -16.20 -1.57
C TYR A 18 -7.80 -16.02 -2.24
N LEU A 19 -7.31 -14.78 -2.25
CA LEU A 19 -5.95 -14.44 -2.66
C LEU A 19 -5.08 -14.34 -1.41
N MET A 20 -3.97 -15.06 -1.40
CA MET A 20 -2.97 -14.94 -0.36
C MET A 20 -1.95 -13.88 -0.78
N LEU A 21 -1.75 -12.89 0.08
CA LEU A 21 -0.78 -11.83 -0.10
C LEU A 21 0.57 -12.23 0.50
N ASP A 22 1.64 -11.63 0.02
CA ASP A 22 2.99 -11.67 0.59
C ASP A 22 3.05 -11.30 2.09
N SER A 23 2.16 -10.41 2.53
CA SER A 23 1.95 -10.08 3.95
C SER A 23 1.36 -11.23 4.80
N GLY A 24 0.98 -12.36 4.19
CA GLY A 24 0.30 -13.47 4.85
C GLY A 24 -1.21 -13.25 5.06
N ARG A 25 -1.75 -12.11 4.63
CA ARG A 25 -3.20 -11.85 4.64
C ARG A 25 -3.91 -12.59 3.52
N GLU A 26 -5.08 -13.13 3.80
CA GLU A 26 -6.00 -13.68 2.80
C GLU A 26 -7.11 -12.65 2.51
N ILE A 27 -7.35 -12.33 1.24
CA ILE A 27 -8.40 -11.41 0.79
C ILE A 27 -9.39 -12.18 -0.08
N GLN A 28 -10.68 -12.02 0.18
CA GLN A 28 -11.72 -12.62 -0.66
C GLN A 28 -11.74 -11.94 -2.03
N SER A 29 -11.93 -12.74 -3.09
CA SER A 29 -11.88 -12.27 -4.47
C SER A 29 -12.91 -11.18 -4.81
N ASP A 30 -14.05 -11.15 -4.12
CA ASP A 30 -15.10 -10.13 -4.26
C ASP A 30 -14.77 -8.80 -3.56
N GLN A 31 -13.74 -8.76 -2.71
CA GLN A 31 -13.24 -7.55 -2.04
C GLN A 31 -12.10 -6.87 -2.80
N ILE A 32 -11.67 -7.45 -3.93
CA ILE A 32 -10.60 -6.89 -4.75
C ILE A 32 -11.11 -5.65 -5.49
N LEU A 33 -10.47 -4.51 -5.23
CA LEU A 33 -10.76 -3.28 -5.95
C LEU A 33 -10.07 -3.24 -7.32
N SER A 34 -8.82 -3.72 -7.39
CA SER A 34 -8.00 -3.70 -8.61
C SER A 34 -6.90 -4.74 -8.54
N VAL A 35 -6.52 -5.28 -9.71
CA VAL A 35 -5.32 -6.13 -9.90
C VAL A 35 -4.46 -5.43 -10.94
N MET A 36 -3.16 -5.29 -10.64
CA MET A 36 -2.22 -4.54 -11.48
C MET A 36 -0.99 -5.40 -11.74
N ASP A 37 -0.46 -5.29 -12.97
CA ASP A 37 0.90 -5.70 -13.27
C ASP A 37 1.89 -4.60 -12.87
N ASP A 38 3.19 -4.82 -13.05
CA ASP A 38 4.22 -3.85 -12.64
C ASP A 38 4.03 -2.49 -13.34
N ARG A 39 3.55 -2.48 -14.59
CA ARG A 39 3.24 -1.25 -15.34
C ARG A 39 2.02 -0.53 -14.76
N GLY A 40 0.98 -1.27 -14.42
CA GLY A 40 -0.20 -0.72 -13.76
C GLY A 40 0.13 -0.14 -12.38
N LEU A 41 1.04 -0.80 -11.64
CA LEU A 41 1.54 -0.29 -10.37
C LEU A 41 2.30 1.04 -10.56
N GLU A 42 3.21 1.13 -11.52
CA GLU A 42 3.92 2.38 -11.81
C GLU A 42 2.97 3.51 -12.21
N GLN A 43 1.99 3.22 -13.09
CA GLN A 43 0.97 4.21 -13.48
C GLN A 43 0.16 4.69 -12.28
N TYR A 44 -0.23 3.78 -11.39
CA TYR A 44 -0.93 4.11 -10.16
C TYR A 44 -0.08 5.01 -9.25
N LEU A 45 1.17 4.64 -9.00
CA LEU A 45 2.10 5.40 -8.16
C LEU A 45 2.37 6.79 -8.70
N ASN A 46 2.55 6.92 -10.01
CA ASN A 46 2.67 8.21 -10.68
C ASN A 46 1.38 9.04 -10.53
N GLY A 47 0.21 8.42 -10.66
CA GLY A 47 -1.09 9.09 -10.51
C GLY A 47 -1.39 9.58 -9.10
N VAL A 48 -0.74 9.03 -8.07
CA VAL A 48 -0.89 9.51 -6.69
C VAL A 48 0.16 10.55 -6.27
N CYS A 49 1.16 10.80 -7.11
CA CYS A 49 2.10 11.90 -6.88
C CYS A 49 1.36 13.25 -6.96
N GLY A 50 1.70 14.16 -6.04
CA GLY A 50 0.99 15.44 -5.86
C GLY A 50 -0.31 15.34 -5.05
N ARG A 51 -0.73 14.14 -4.64
CA ARG A 51 -1.90 13.95 -3.77
C ARG A 51 -1.51 13.88 -2.30
N LYS A 52 -2.48 14.18 -1.44
CA LYS A 52 -2.36 13.93 -0.01
C LYS A 52 -2.69 12.48 0.31
N ALA A 53 -2.00 11.91 1.28
CA ALA A 53 -2.27 10.57 1.78
C ALA A 53 -2.30 10.57 3.31
N LEU A 54 -3.17 9.75 3.89
CA LEU A 54 -3.17 9.44 5.31
C LEU A 54 -2.38 8.15 5.52
N VAL A 55 -1.37 8.21 6.38
CA VAL A 55 -0.49 7.08 6.64
C VAL A 55 -0.48 6.67 8.11
N LYS A 56 -0.36 5.37 8.36
CA LYS A 56 -0.32 4.78 9.70
C LYS A 56 0.98 5.17 10.41
N VAL A 57 0.89 5.54 11.68
CA VAL A 57 2.03 5.77 12.56
C VAL A 57 2.03 4.70 13.65
N TYR A 58 3.12 3.96 13.73
CA TYR A 58 3.27 2.86 14.68
C TYR A 58 4.09 3.27 15.91
N ASN A 59 3.79 2.68 17.07
CA ASN A 59 4.67 2.72 18.23
C ASN A 59 5.77 1.64 18.14
N GLU A 60 6.63 1.57 19.17
CA GLU A 60 7.76 0.63 19.22
C GLU A 60 7.36 -0.86 19.22
N ILE A 61 6.11 -1.17 19.55
CA ILE A 61 5.57 -2.54 19.58
C ILE A 61 4.71 -2.87 18.34
N GLY A 62 4.65 -1.96 17.36
CA GLY A 62 3.94 -2.18 16.09
C GLY A 62 2.44 -1.90 16.11
N GLU A 63 1.92 -1.23 17.14
CA GLU A 63 0.51 -0.80 17.17
C GLU A 63 0.34 0.56 16.50
N ILE A 64 -0.76 0.73 15.76
CA ILE A 64 -1.13 2.01 15.15
C ILE A 64 -1.60 2.95 16.25
N VAL A 65 -0.84 4.02 16.48
CA VAL A 65 -1.15 5.04 17.50
C VAL A 65 -1.70 6.33 16.92
N ASN A 66 -1.49 6.58 15.63
CA ASN A 66 -1.98 7.78 14.96
C ASN A 66 -2.02 7.62 13.43
N PHE A 67 -2.60 8.61 12.76
CA PHE A 67 -2.47 8.82 11.32
C PHE A 67 -1.79 10.16 11.05
N LYS A 68 -0.88 10.18 10.07
CA LYS A 68 -0.19 11.39 9.60
C LYS A 68 -0.66 11.70 8.19
N GLU A 69 -0.96 12.96 7.90
CA GLU A 69 -1.16 13.41 6.53
C GLU A 69 0.21 13.73 5.90
N ILE A 70 0.45 13.21 4.69
CA ILE A 70 1.64 13.49 3.89
C ILE A 70 1.25 13.99 2.51
N LEU A 71 2.08 14.84 1.91
CA LEU A 71 2.00 15.18 0.49
C LEU A 71 2.97 14.27 -0.27
N VAL A 72 2.45 13.43 -1.16
CA VAL A 72 3.27 12.51 -1.95
C VAL A 72 4.04 13.33 -2.98
N THR A 73 5.36 13.34 -2.88
CA THR A 73 6.24 14.07 -3.81
C THR A 73 6.83 13.15 -4.88
N GLY A 74 6.85 11.85 -4.64
CA GLY A 74 7.37 10.86 -5.56
C GLY A 74 7.08 9.44 -5.11
N TYR A 75 7.69 8.47 -5.78
CA TYR A 75 7.64 7.06 -5.41
C TYR A 75 8.94 6.37 -5.79
N GLN A 76 9.15 5.19 -5.22
CA GLN A 76 10.24 4.29 -5.58
C GLN A 76 9.79 2.84 -5.45
N LEU A 77 10.41 1.96 -6.24
CA LEU A 77 10.21 0.52 -6.16
C LEU A 77 11.49 -0.13 -5.62
N LYS A 78 11.40 -0.80 -4.47
CA LYS A 78 12.52 -1.54 -3.88
C LYS A 78 12.21 -3.03 -3.95
N ASN A 79 12.93 -3.78 -4.80
CA ASN A 79 12.69 -5.22 -5.01
C ASN A 79 11.23 -5.56 -5.39
N GLY A 80 10.53 -4.64 -6.08
CA GLY A 80 9.12 -4.79 -6.44
C GLY A 80 8.13 -4.32 -5.36
N GLU A 81 8.61 -3.88 -4.20
CA GLU A 81 7.78 -3.27 -3.16
C GLU A 81 7.65 -1.76 -3.39
N PRO A 82 6.42 -1.23 -3.43
CA PRO A 82 6.18 0.19 -3.66
C PRO A 82 6.29 1.02 -2.38
N TYR A 83 7.08 2.09 -2.47
CA TYR A 83 7.20 3.12 -1.44
C TYR A 83 6.80 4.48 -2.02
N LEU A 84 6.11 5.27 -1.21
CA LEU A 84 5.84 6.68 -1.49
C LEU A 84 6.92 7.54 -0.84
N LEU A 85 7.30 8.60 -1.54
CA LEU A 85 8.22 9.62 -1.06
C LEU A 85 7.41 10.85 -0.64
N TYR A 86 7.84 11.49 0.44
CA TYR A 86 7.25 12.74 0.91
C TYR A 86 8.27 13.60 1.63
N LEU A 87 8.04 14.92 1.64
CA LEU A 87 8.89 15.86 2.38
C LEU A 87 8.39 16.03 3.81
N ASN A 88 9.27 15.82 4.78
CA ASN A 88 9.09 16.13 6.19
C ASN A 88 10.01 17.29 6.59
N GLY A 89 9.55 18.51 6.34
CA GLY A 89 10.40 19.70 6.40
C GLY A 89 11.38 19.70 5.22
N GLU A 90 12.68 19.65 5.51
CA GLU A 90 13.75 19.61 4.49
C GLU A 90 14.22 18.19 4.15
N LYS A 91 13.75 17.17 4.88
CA LYS A 91 14.15 15.78 4.65
C LYS A 91 13.11 15.08 3.79
N GLU A 92 13.59 14.34 2.79
CA GLU A 92 12.77 13.36 2.10
C GLU A 92 12.71 12.08 2.93
N GLU A 93 11.49 11.60 3.17
CA GLU A 93 11.22 10.34 3.84
C GLU A 93 10.42 9.43 2.91
N GLU A 94 10.49 8.14 3.19
CA GLU A 94 9.80 7.11 2.44
C GLU A 94 8.84 6.35 3.35
N ILE A 95 7.75 5.86 2.77
CA ILE A 95 6.80 5.00 3.48
C ILE A 95 6.27 3.93 2.55
N PRO A 96 6.17 2.66 2.98
CA PRO A 96 5.63 1.60 2.15
C PRO A 96 4.15 1.87 1.84
N LEU A 97 3.72 1.54 0.62
CA LEU A 97 2.32 1.74 0.20
C LEU A 97 1.33 0.97 1.10
N GLY A 98 1.75 -0.15 1.68
CA GLY A 98 0.95 -0.93 2.62
C GLY A 98 0.59 -0.20 3.92
N ASP A 99 1.35 0.83 4.28
CA ASP A 99 1.08 1.69 5.44
C ASP A 99 0.18 2.89 5.12
N VAL A 100 -0.19 3.07 3.86
CA VAL A 100 -1.14 4.09 3.43
C VAL A 100 -2.56 3.62 3.73
N TRP A 101 -3.27 4.40 4.54
CA TRP A 101 -4.68 4.16 4.84
C TRP A 101 -5.57 4.52 3.66
N GLY A 102 -5.26 5.62 2.99
CA GLY A 102 -5.96 6.11 1.80
C GLY A 102 -5.40 7.44 1.28
N PHE A 103 -5.79 7.79 0.06
CA PHE A 103 -5.46 9.05 -0.59
C PHE A 103 -6.65 10.02 -0.51
N VAL A 104 -6.35 11.30 -0.28
CA VAL A 104 -7.31 12.41 -0.23
C VAL A 104 -7.33 13.15 -1.57
#